data_AF-A0AAW2T1U3-F1
#
_entry.id   AF-A0AAW2T1U3-F1
#
_cell.length_a   1.000
_cell.length_b   1.000
_cell.length_c   1.000
_cell.angle_alpha   90.00
_cell.angle_beta   90.00
_cell.angle_gamma   90.00
#
_symmetry.space_group_name_H-M   'P 1'
#
loop_
_entity.id
_entity.type
_entity.pdbx_description
1 polymer ?
#
loop_
_entity_poly.entity_id
_entity_poly.type
_entity_poly.pdbx_seq_one_letter_code
_entity_poly.pdbx_strand_id
1 'polypeptide(L)'
;MKVEVKGGKIKSVVEGDDWRANTWSKQVIDYGEAVIMPGLIDVHAHLDDPGRTEWEGFPSGTRAAAAGGITTLIDMPLNSFPSTVSEETLKLKIKAAQERIFVDVGFWGGLVPENAFNATSLERLLEAGALGLKSFMCPSGINDFPMTNSSHIKEGLSVLAKYKRPLLVHAEIQPEAEDDIAGNPRSYSTYLKEEAAIKELLTVTKDTRPGGSSEGAEEIPDGDTRFKCAPPIRDADNKEKLWTALMFVLPVTWSYGRKYGISLHQLVSWWSEKPAKLAGQDLKNISAYMGSKLFGKVFMLDGSTDGLAAVGNNALGLCSQSWL
;
A
#
# COMPACT_ATOMS: atom_id res chain seq x y z
N MET A 1 -4.28 -28.98 2.99
CA MET A 1 -3.01 -28.42 3.54
C MET A 1 -3.27 -27.96 4.98
N LYS A 2 -2.32 -28.10 5.90
CA LYS A 2 -2.45 -27.64 7.29
C LYS A 2 -1.28 -26.74 7.65
N VAL A 3 -1.52 -25.63 8.34
CA VAL A 3 -0.48 -24.65 8.74
C VAL A 3 -0.41 -24.59 10.25
N GLU A 4 0.74 -24.96 10.83
CA GLU A 4 0.95 -24.83 12.26
C GLU A 4 1.51 -23.44 12.59
N VAL A 5 0.86 -22.71 13.50
CA VAL A 5 1.35 -21.42 14.00
C VAL A 5 1.80 -21.55 15.47
N LYS A 6 2.94 -20.97 15.81
CA LYS A 6 3.46 -20.88 17.19
C LYS A 6 4.07 -19.50 17.45
N GLY A 7 3.59 -18.79 18.46
CA GLY A 7 4.11 -17.48 18.84
C GLY A 7 4.05 -16.47 17.70
N GLY A 8 2.94 -16.48 16.95
CA GLY A 8 2.75 -15.63 15.79
C GLY A 8 3.43 -16.11 14.51
N LYS A 9 4.32 -17.11 14.53
CA LYS A 9 5.09 -17.59 13.36
C LYS A 9 4.53 -18.87 12.78
N ILE A 10 4.62 -19.03 11.46
CA ILE A 10 4.42 -20.34 10.81
C ILE A 10 5.57 -21.25 11.25
N LYS A 11 5.24 -22.34 11.94
CA LYS A 11 6.17 -23.37 12.41
C LYS A 11 6.36 -24.47 11.36
N SER A 12 5.28 -24.87 10.70
CA SER A 12 5.32 -25.91 9.66
C SER A 12 4.09 -25.82 8.75
N VAL A 13 4.25 -26.35 7.54
CA VAL A 13 3.15 -26.61 6.60
C VAL A 13 3.15 -28.10 6.33
N VAL A 14 2.02 -28.75 6.57
CA VAL A 14 1.88 -30.22 6.49
C VAL A 14 0.87 -30.57 5.40
N GLU A 15 1.28 -31.49 4.54
CA GLU A 15 0.43 -32.08 3.49
C GLU A 15 -0.20 -33.38 3.98
N GLY A 16 -1.41 -33.70 3.49
CA GLY A 16 -2.10 -34.95 3.81
C GLY A 16 -2.61 -35.08 5.25
N ASP A 17 -2.92 -36.32 5.64
CA ASP A 17 -3.55 -36.68 6.92
C ASP A 17 -2.56 -37.05 8.03
N ASP A 18 -1.27 -36.83 7.81
CA ASP A 18 -0.16 -37.18 8.71
C ASP A 18 -0.07 -36.34 9.99
N TRP A 19 -1.16 -35.63 10.33
CA TRP A 19 -1.25 -34.72 11.47
C TRP A 19 -1.54 -35.43 12.81
N ARG A 20 -2.00 -36.69 12.77
CA ARG A 20 -2.50 -37.40 13.96
C ARG A 20 -1.42 -37.93 14.91
N ALA A 21 -0.13 -37.77 14.59
CA ALA A 21 0.91 -38.51 15.30
C ALA A 21 1.62 -37.79 16.45
N ASN A 22 1.61 -36.45 16.60
CA ASN A 22 2.32 -35.84 17.74
C ASN A 22 1.83 -34.44 18.15
N THR A 23 1.57 -34.32 19.45
CA THR A 23 1.35 -33.10 20.26
C THR A 23 -0.03 -32.42 20.19
N TRP A 24 -0.89 -32.83 21.13
CA TRP A 24 -2.13 -32.17 21.49
C TRP A 24 -1.86 -30.96 22.40
N SER A 25 -2.30 -29.76 21.96
CA SER A 25 -2.64 -28.61 22.84
C SER A 25 -3.21 -27.38 22.10
N LYS A 26 -3.55 -27.42 20.80
CA LYS A 26 -3.93 -26.20 20.05
C LYS A 26 -5.33 -26.27 19.45
N GLN A 27 -6.02 -25.14 19.54
CA GLN A 27 -7.24 -24.82 18.80
C GLN A 27 -6.98 -25.02 17.30
N VAL A 28 -7.74 -25.93 16.68
CA VAL A 28 -7.76 -26.11 15.22
C VAL A 28 -8.89 -25.26 14.68
N ILE A 29 -8.58 -24.41 13.71
CA ILE A 29 -9.59 -23.65 12.97
C ILE A 29 -9.68 -24.27 11.58
N ASP A 30 -10.85 -24.83 11.29
CA ASP A 30 -11.16 -25.41 9.98
C ASP A 30 -11.71 -24.30 9.07
N TYR A 31 -11.10 -24.17 7.90
CA TYR A 31 -11.45 -23.17 6.89
C TYR A 31 -12.06 -23.80 5.62
N GLY A 32 -12.37 -25.11 5.66
CA GLY A 32 -12.97 -25.83 4.55
C GLY A 32 -12.11 -25.75 3.28
N GLU A 33 -12.74 -25.34 2.18
CA GLU A 33 -12.11 -25.23 0.86
C GLU A 33 -11.44 -23.85 0.62
N ALA A 34 -11.36 -22.98 1.63
CA ALA A 34 -10.73 -21.68 1.50
C ALA A 34 -9.22 -21.79 1.22
N VAL A 35 -8.71 -20.88 0.41
CA VAL A 35 -7.28 -20.77 0.09
C VAL A 35 -6.56 -20.04 1.21
N ILE A 36 -5.50 -20.67 1.73
CA ILE A 36 -4.55 -20.03 2.64
C ILE A 36 -3.46 -19.36 1.82
N MET A 37 -3.30 -18.05 1.94
CA MET A 37 -2.28 -17.27 1.23
C MET A 37 -1.51 -16.34 2.18
N PRO A 38 -0.31 -15.87 1.80
CA PRO A 38 0.37 -14.80 2.52
C PRO A 38 -0.53 -13.59 2.70
N GLY A 39 -0.44 -12.94 3.86
CA GLY A 39 -1.18 -11.71 4.11
C GLY A 39 -0.81 -10.60 3.12
N LEU A 40 -1.79 -9.79 2.74
CA LEU A 40 -1.57 -8.75 1.75
C LEU A 40 -0.90 -7.52 2.37
N ILE A 41 -0.20 -6.78 1.52
CA ILE A 41 0.52 -5.56 1.89
C ILE A 41 0.06 -4.43 0.98
N ASP A 42 -0.55 -3.42 1.58
CA ASP A 42 -0.88 -2.18 0.89
C ASP A 42 0.15 -1.10 1.23
N VAL A 43 0.81 -0.59 0.19
CA VAL A 43 1.89 0.40 0.30
C VAL A 43 1.40 1.83 0.15
N HIS A 44 0.10 2.05 -0.03
CA HIS A 44 -0.47 3.38 -0.28
C HIS A 44 -1.79 3.56 0.45
N ALA A 45 -1.74 3.64 1.78
CA ALA A 45 -2.88 4.03 2.59
C ALA A 45 -2.72 5.45 3.14
N HIS A 46 -3.83 6.16 3.33
CA HIS A 46 -3.89 7.44 4.04
C HIS A 46 -4.81 7.24 5.24
N LEU A 47 -4.23 7.15 6.43
CA LEU A 47 -4.98 6.98 7.68
C LEU A 47 -5.21 8.31 8.42
N ASP A 48 -4.52 9.37 7.99
CA ASP A 48 -4.76 10.77 8.36
C ASP A 48 -4.67 11.10 9.86
N ASP A 49 -4.07 10.21 10.64
CA ASP A 49 -3.92 10.29 12.09
C ASP A 49 -2.43 10.45 12.44
N PRO A 50 -2.03 11.41 13.29
CA PRO A 50 -2.85 12.39 14.01
C PRO A 50 -3.33 13.56 13.14
N GLY A 51 -4.25 14.35 13.70
CA GLY A 51 -4.60 15.69 13.22
C GLY A 51 -5.87 15.76 12.38
N ARG A 52 -6.09 14.80 11.49
CA ARG A 52 -7.33 14.65 10.71
C ARG A 52 -7.93 13.25 10.92
N THR A 53 -7.85 12.78 12.17
CA THR A 53 -8.25 11.43 12.59
C THR A 53 -9.71 11.10 12.24
N GLU A 54 -10.57 12.11 12.09
CA GLU A 54 -11.97 11.97 11.70
C GLU A 54 -12.19 11.65 10.21
N TRP A 55 -11.16 11.77 9.36
CA TRP A 55 -11.23 11.38 7.95
C TRP A 55 -11.20 9.87 7.79
N GLU A 56 -10.31 9.20 8.53
CA GLU A 56 -10.24 7.74 8.65
C GLU A 56 -9.80 7.36 10.07
N GLY A 57 -8.51 7.47 10.38
CA GLY A 57 -7.94 7.11 11.68
C GLY A 57 -7.36 5.70 11.73
N PHE A 58 -6.29 5.50 12.51
CA PHE A 58 -5.66 4.18 12.65
C PHE A 58 -6.65 3.06 13.02
N PRO A 59 -7.60 3.22 13.97
CA PRO A 59 -8.51 2.15 14.35
C PRO A 59 -9.44 1.67 13.24
N SER A 60 -10.11 2.57 12.50
CA SER A 60 -11.05 2.17 11.45
C SER A 60 -10.31 1.67 10.22
N GLY A 61 -9.29 2.40 9.76
CA GLY A 61 -8.55 2.02 8.56
C GLY A 61 -7.83 0.68 8.69
N THR A 62 -7.24 0.38 9.86
CA THR A 62 -6.62 -0.94 10.07
C THR A 62 -7.64 -2.07 10.26
N ARG A 63 -8.86 -1.80 10.75
CA ARG A 63 -9.96 -2.79 10.73
C ARG A 63 -10.45 -3.06 9.32
N ALA A 64 -10.59 -2.01 8.50
CA ALA A 64 -10.96 -2.13 7.10
C ALA A 64 -9.91 -2.95 6.33
N ALA A 65 -8.63 -2.67 6.56
CA ALA A 65 -7.52 -3.45 6.01
C ALA A 65 -7.61 -4.94 6.40
N ALA A 66 -7.81 -5.25 7.69
CA ALA A 66 -7.96 -6.62 8.15
C ALA A 66 -9.13 -7.34 7.48
N ALA A 67 -10.28 -6.67 7.34
CA ALA A 67 -11.45 -7.21 6.67
C ALA A 67 -11.21 -7.47 5.16
N GLY A 68 -10.36 -6.66 4.52
CA GLY A 68 -9.93 -6.83 3.13
C GLY A 68 -8.79 -7.86 2.92
N GLY A 69 -8.31 -8.49 3.99
CA GLY A 69 -7.19 -9.45 3.95
C GLY A 69 -5.80 -8.81 3.90
N ILE A 70 -5.72 -7.49 4.11
CA ILE A 70 -4.47 -6.77 4.27
C ILE A 70 -3.98 -6.95 5.71
N THR A 71 -2.73 -7.41 5.85
CA THR A 71 -2.11 -7.66 7.16
C THR A 71 -1.01 -6.67 7.50
N THR A 72 -0.63 -5.84 6.51
CA THR A 72 0.36 -4.79 6.63
C THR A 72 -0.03 -3.59 5.77
N LEU A 73 -0.12 -2.41 6.37
CA LEU A 73 -0.27 -1.12 5.68
C LEU A 73 1.03 -0.34 5.74
N ILE A 74 1.34 0.44 4.70
CA ILE A 74 2.32 1.51 4.76
C ILE A 74 1.58 2.83 4.60
N ASP A 75 1.52 3.59 5.69
CA ASP A 75 0.80 4.87 5.76
C ASP A 75 1.60 5.99 5.09
N MET A 76 0.90 6.79 4.28
CA MET A 76 1.45 7.93 3.55
C MET A 76 1.79 9.10 4.49
N PRO A 77 2.78 9.94 4.14
CA PRO A 77 3.30 10.96 5.08
C PRO A 77 2.49 12.25 5.10
N LEU A 78 1.44 12.38 4.29
CA LEU A 78 0.62 13.57 4.16
C LEU A 78 -0.80 13.30 4.63
N ASN A 79 -1.64 14.34 4.61
CA ASN A 79 -3.03 14.39 5.12
C ASN A 79 -3.15 14.24 6.63
N SER A 80 -2.33 13.43 7.30
CA SER A 80 -2.09 13.59 8.74
C SER A 80 -1.53 14.98 9.04
N PHE A 81 -1.91 15.57 10.16
CA PHE A 81 -1.37 16.85 10.62
C PHE A 81 -0.70 16.72 12.01
N PRO A 82 0.61 17.03 12.14
CA PRO A 82 1.51 17.47 11.08
C PRO A 82 1.88 16.33 10.11
N SER A 83 2.20 16.69 8.86
CA SER A 83 2.79 15.78 7.88
C SER A 83 4.10 15.17 8.37
N THR A 84 4.37 13.92 8.01
CA THR A 84 5.50 13.10 8.46
C THR A 84 6.79 13.43 7.70
N VAL A 85 7.33 14.63 7.90
CA VAL A 85 8.50 15.17 7.16
C VAL A 85 9.78 15.22 8.00
N SER A 86 9.73 14.76 9.25
CA SER A 86 10.86 14.73 10.19
C SER A 86 10.78 13.55 11.16
N GLU A 87 11.88 13.23 11.84
CA GLU A 87 11.90 12.21 12.90
C GLU A 87 10.83 12.48 13.98
N GLU A 88 10.65 13.74 14.38
CA GLU A 88 9.69 14.15 15.41
C GLU A 88 8.26 13.88 14.97
N THR A 89 7.91 14.29 13.74
CA THR A 89 6.56 14.07 13.18
C THR A 89 6.28 12.57 12.96
N LEU A 90 7.28 11.78 12.56
CA LEU A 90 7.17 10.33 12.50
C LEU A 90 6.90 9.73 13.89
N LYS A 91 7.61 10.15 14.92
CA LYS A 91 7.37 9.69 16.30
C LYS A 91 5.97 10.03 16.80
N LEU A 92 5.43 11.20 16.44
CA LEU A 92 4.04 11.55 16.75
C LEU A 92 3.06 10.60 16.08
N LYS A 93 3.26 10.30 14.80
CA LYS A 93 2.42 9.36 14.04
C LYS A 93 2.49 7.94 14.58
N ILE A 94 3.71 7.47 14.90
CA ILE A 94 3.94 6.18 15.56
C ILE A 94 3.17 6.12 16.89
N LYS A 95 3.25 7.17 17.71
CA LYS A 95 2.51 7.24 18.99
C LYS A 95 0.99 7.23 18.77
N ALA A 96 0.49 7.88 17.73
CA ALA A 96 -0.93 7.86 17.40
C ALA A 96 -1.42 6.46 16.99
N ALA A 97 -0.58 5.65 16.37
CA ALA A 97 -0.89 4.27 16.00
C ALA A 97 -0.83 3.28 17.19
N GLN A 98 -0.03 3.57 18.22
CA GLN A 98 0.19 2.65 19.35
C GLN A 98 -1.14 2.23 20.00
N GLU A 99 -1.27 0.91 20.22
CA GLU A 99 -2.43 0.28 20.88
C GLU A 99 -3.78 0.51 20.17
N ARG A 100 -3.75 1.03 18.95
CA ARG A 100 -4.94 1.42 18.17
C ARG A 100 -5.04 0.73 16.81
N ILE A 101 -4.06 -0.10 16.46
CA ILE A 101 -3.95 -0.81 15.17
C ILE A 101 -4.39 -2.28 15.26
N PHE A 102 -4.97 -2.78 14.17
CA PHE A 102 -5.43 -4.17 14.04
C PHE A 102 -4.61 -4.98 13.02
N VAL A 103 -3.77 -4.32 12.24
CA VAL A 103 -2.80 -4.89 11.29
C VAL A 103 -1.43 -4.21 11.49
N ASP A 104 -0.35 -4.75 10.93
CA ASP A 104 0.94 -4.04 11.04
C ASP A 104 0.89 -2.75 10.24
N VAL A 105 1.57 -1.71 10.74
CA VAL A 105 1.67 -0.43 10.04
C VAL A 105 3.13 0.00 9.95
N GLY A 106 3.60 0.23 8.74
CA GLY A 106 4.83 0.97 8.44
C GLY A 106 4.51 2.39 7.99
N PHE A 107 5.55 3.21 7.87
CA PHE A 107 5.40 4.64 7.56
C PHE A 107 6.33 5.07 6.45
N TRP A 108 5.79 5.81 5.48
CA TRP A 108 6.60 6.61 4.58
C TRP A 108 7.01 7.92 5.26
N GLY A 109 8.18 8.43 4.90
CA GLY A 109 8.59 9.80 5.21
C GLY A 109 8.26 10.76 4.07
N GLY A 110 8.11 12.04 4.35
CA GLY A 110 7.88 13.07 3.34
C GLY A 110 9.19 13.69 2.85
N LEU A 111 9.31 13.87 1.54
CA LEU A 111 10.31 14.74 0.91
C LEU A 111 9.60 16.01 0.44
N VAL A 112 9.93 17.13 1.08
CA VAL A 112 9.36 18.47 0.85
C VAL A 112 10.50 19.49 0.70
N PRO A 113 10.28 20.64 0.04
CA PRO A 113 11.29 21.70 -0.11
C PRO A 113 12.08 22.03 1.17
N GLU A 114 11.40 22.05 2.31
CA GLU A 114 11.94 22.43 3.61
C GLU A 114 12.99 21.45 4.14
N ASN A 115 12.89 20.16 3.79
CA ASN A 115 13.83 19.12 4.24
C ASN A 115 14.75 18.61 3.12
N ALA A 116 14.45 18.90 1.85
CA ALA A 116 15.15 18.32 0.71
C ALA A 116 16.66 18.61 0.70
N PHE A 117 17.06 19.83 1.04
CA PHE A 117 18.49 20.22 1.09
C PHE A 117 19.18 19.91 2.43
N ASN A 118 18.49 19.22 3.34
CA ASN A 118 19.02 18.85 4.65
C ASN A 118 19.18 17.33 4.74
N ALA A 119 20.29 16.82 4.23
CA ALA A 119 20.59 15.39 4.22
C ALA A 119 20.50 14.78 5.63
N THR A 120 21.01 15.46 6.67
CA THR A 120 20.94 14.96 8.05
C THR A 120 19.50 14.80 8.55
N SER A 121 18.59 15.69 8.17
CA SER A 121 17.16 15.56 8.52
C SER A 121 16.53 14.34 7.86
N LEU A 122 16.83 14.11 6.59
CA LEU A 122 16.35 12.94 5.84
C LEU A 122 16.95 11.63 6.38
N GLU A 123 18.25 11.62 6.69
CA GLU A 123 18.94 10.49 7.30
C GLU A 123 18.31 10.12 8.65
N ARG A 124 18.05 11.10 9.52
CA ARG A 124 17.37 10.88 10.81
C ARG A 124 15.95 10.34 10.65
N LEU A 125 15.20 10.79 9.65
CA LEU A 125 13.86 10.28 9.36
C LEU A 125 13.91 8.80 8.93
N LEU A 126 14.87 8.43 8.10
CA LEU A 126 15.08 7.03 7.66
C LEU A 126 15.56 6.15 8.83
N GLU A 127 16.49 6.63 9.64
CA GLU A 127 17.01 5.93 10.83
C GLU A 127 15.94 5.73 11.91
N ALA A 128 14.99 6.66 12.00
CA ALA A 128 13.82 6.55 12.88
C ALA A 128 12.80 5.51 12.40
N GLY A 129 12.98 4.93 11.21
CA GLY A 129 12.19 3.79 10.73
C GLY A 129 11.30 4.07 9.52
N ALA A 130 11.39 5.24 8.89
CA ALA A 130 10.69 5.49 7.63
C ALA A 130 11.17 4.50 6.54
N LEU A 131 10.22 3.89 5.84
CA LEU A 131 10.52 2.83 4.86
C LEU A 131 11.03 3.37 3.51
N GLY A 132 11.00 4.68 3.34
CA GLY A 132 11.39 5.44 2.15
C GLY A 132 10.77 6.83 2.22
N LEU A 133 10.85 7.57 1.12
CA LEU A 133 10.27 8.91 1.04
C LEU A 133 9.16 8.97 -0.01
N LYS A 134 8.19 9.86 0.18
CA LYS A 134 7.14 10.22 -0.77
C LYS A 134 7.26 11.70 -1.10
N SER A 135 6.99 12.06 -2.34
CA SER A 135 6.93 13.45 -2.79
C SER A 135 5.79 13.70 -3.78
N PHE A 136 5.54 14.97 -4.09
CA PHE A 136 4.52 15.44 -5.01
C PHE A 136 5.15 16.43 -5.99
N MET A 137 4.92 16.29 -7.30
CA MET A 137 5.38 17.24 -8.33
C MET A 137 4.33 18.31 -8.67
N CYS A 138 3.13 18.18 -8.10
CA CYS A 138 2.04 19.14 -8.18
C CYS A 138 1.55 19.47 -6.75
N PRO A 139 0.76 20.53 -6.54
CA PRO A 139 0.20 20.83 -5.23
C PRO A 139 -0.59 19.64 -4.67
N SER A 140 -0.26 19.23 -3.45
CA SER A 140 -0.85 18.06 -2.77
C SER A 140 -2.28 18.28 -2.28
N GLY A 141 -2.77 19.52 -2.33
CA GLY A 141 -4.06 19.93 -1.76
C GLY A 141 -4.02 20.32 -0.29
N ILE A 142 -2.86 20.21 0.38
CA ILE A 142 -2.64 20.65 1.76
C ILE A 142 -1.39 21.54 1.88
N ASN A 143 -1.36 22.40 2.90
CA ASN A 143 -0.30 23.41 3.04
C ASN A 143 0.99 22.88 3.67
N ASP A 144 0.92 21.83 4.48
CA ASP A 144 2.06 21.27 5.22
C ASP A 144 2.79 20.14 4.46
N PHE A 145 2.42 19.92 3.20
CA PHE A 145 3.12 19.01 2.29
C PHE A 145 3.31 19.65 0.90
N PRO A 146 4.16 20.68 0.77
CA PRO A 146 4.33 21.39 -0.49
C PRO A 146 5.00 20.54 -1.58
N MET A 147 4.73 20.89 -2.83
CA MET A 147 5.29 20.19 -3.99
C MET A 147 6.81 20.38 -4.10
N THR A 148 7.48 19.38 -4.66
CA THR A 148 8.91 19.39 -4.96
C THR A 148 9.19 19.65 -6.44
N ASN A 149 10.42 20.05 -6.73
CA ASN A 149 10.95 20.16 -8.09
C ASN A 149 12.07 19.13 -8.29
N SER A 150 12.64 19.07 -9.50
CA SER A 150 13.71 18.14 -9.85
C SER A 150 14.95 18.27 -8.95
N SER A 151 15.31 19.49 -8.52
CA SER A 151 16.43 19.71 -7.59
C SER A 151 16.15 19.07 -6.21
N HIS A 152 14.97 19.27 -5.65
CA HIS A 152 14.58 18.65 -4.37
C HIS A 152 14.62 17.12 -4.46
N ILE A 153 14.06 16.55 -5.54
CA ILE A 153 14.04 15.10 -5.79
C ILE A 153 15.47 14.54 -5.89
N LYS A 154 16.37 15.24 -6.59
CA LYS A 154 17.77 14.84 -6.74
C LYS A 154 18.50 14.73 -5.41
N GLU A 155 18.29 15.69 -4.51
CA GLU A 155 18.89 15.64 -3.16
C GLU A 155 18.33 14.47 -2.34
N GLY A 156 17.01 14.27 -2.35
CA GLY A 156 16.37 13.14 -1.67
C GLY A 156 16.86 11.78 -2.17
N LEU A 157 17.00 11.60 -3.49
CA LEU A 157 17.53 10.37 -4.11
C LEU A 157 18.98 10.09 -3.68
N SER A 158 19.79 11.13 -3.53
CA SER A 158 21.20 11.02 -3.11
C SER A 158 21.32 10.44 -1.69
N VAL A 159 20.39 10.80 -0.80
CA VAL A 159 20.31 10.22 0.56
C VAL A 159 19.75 8.79 0.51
N LEU A 160 18.63 8.58 -0.18
CA LEU A 160 17.94 7.29 -0.27
C LEU A 160 18.82 6.16 -0.84
N ALA A 161 19.72 6.49 -1.77
CA ALA A 161 20.66 5.54 -2.35
C ALA A 161 21.56 4.87 -1.29
N LYS A 162 21.95 5.60 -0.23
CA LYS A 162 22.74 5.06 0.89
C LYS A 162 21.97 4.01 1.68
N TYR A 163 20.66 4.24 1.89
CA TYR A 163 19.78 3.37 2.68
C TYR A 163 19.08 2.29 1.86
N LYS A 164 19.24 2.30 0.53
CA LYS A 164 18.55 1.39 -0.41
C LYS A 164 17.03 1.42 -0.23
N ARG A 165 16.47 2.62 -0.06
CA ARG A 165 15.04 2.85 0.12
C ARG A 165 14.42 3.54 -1.11
N PRO A 166 13.14 3.32 -1.40
CA PRO A 166 12.49 3.94 -2.56
C PRO A 166 12.14 5.40 -2.33
N LEU A 167 12.01 6.13 -3.43
CA LEU A 167 11.27 7.38 -3.52
C LEU A 167 9.97 7.12 -4.27
N LEU A 168 8.83 7.48 -3.67
CA LEU A 168 7.52 7.46 -4.30
C LEU A 168 7.21 8.89 -4.75
N VAL A 169 6.70 9.07 -5.97
CA VAL A 169 6.40 10.41 -6.51
C VAL A 169 4.99 10.43 -7.04
N HIS A 170 4.19 11.41 -6.62
CA HIS A 170 2.96 11.77 -7.33
C HIS A 170 3.35 12.63 -8.52
N ALA A 171 3.36 12.03 -9.70
CA ALA A 171 3.92 12.62 -10.90
C ALA A 171 2.80 13.15 -11.80
N GLU A 172 2.47 14.43 -11.65
CA GLU A 172 1.55 15.16 -12.51
C GLU A 172 2.18 16.51 -12.89
N ILE A 173 1.97 16.93 -14.14
CA ILE A 173 2.35 18.26 -14.62
C ILE A 173 1.14 19.16 -14.46
N GLN A 174 1.29 20.29 -13.78
CA GLN A 174 0.31 21.36 -13.90
C GLN A 174 0.50 22.07 -15.24
N PRO A 175 -0.56 22.21 -16.07
CA PRO A 175 -0.49 23.01 -17.27
C PRO A 175 -0.25 24.49 -16.90
N GLU A 176 0.57 25.18 -17.69
CA GLU A 176 0.96 26.58 -17.43
C GLU A 176 -0.18 27.59 -17.69
N ALA A 177 -1.26 27.16 -18.38
CA ALA A 177 -2.47 27.94 -18.61
C ALA A 177 -3.73 27.05 -18.64
N GLU A 178 -4.90 27.58 -18.24
CA GLU A 178 -6.21 26.89 -18.33
C GLU A 178 -6.56 26.49 -19.78
N ASP A 179 -6.07 27.25 -20.78
CA ASP A 179 -6.30 27.02 -22.21
C ASP A 179 -5.48 25.85 -22.81
N ASP A 180 -4.48 25.31 -22.10
CA ASP A 180 -3.60 24.27 -22.63
C ASP A 180 -4.21 22.86 -22.63
N ILE A 181 -5.40 22.71 -22.01
CA ILE A 181 -6.25 21.51 -22.11
C ILE A 181 -7.27 21.71 -23.24
N ALA A 182 -6.79 22.02 -24.46
CA ALA A 182 -7.61 21.89 -25.65
C ALA A 182 -7.91 20.40 -25.91
N GLY A 183 -9.03 19.90 -25.39
CA GLY A 183 -9.48 18.52 -25.61
C GLY A 183 -10.41 17.98 -24.53
N ASN A 184 -10.99 16.79 -24.78
CA ASN A 184 -11.77 16.08 -23.78
C ASN A 184 -10.84 15.61 -22.63
N PRO A 185 -11.04 16.05 -21.38
CA PRO A 185 -10.20 15.63 -20.25
C PRO A 185 -10.31 14.13 -19.94
N ARG A 186 -11.31 13.43 -20.50
CA ARG A 186 -11.47 11.98 -20.42
C ARG A 186 -10.65 11.21 -21.49
N SER A 187 -10.08 11.90 -22.49
CA SER A 187 -9.39 11.27 -23.65
C SER A 187 -7.93 10.90 -23.38
N TYR A 188 -7.52 9.74 -23.90
CA TYR A 188 -6.13 9.28 -23.97
C TYR A 188 -5.12 10.29 -24.55
N SER A 189 -5.52 11.13 -25.51
CA SER A 189 -4.60 12.11 -26.14
C SER A 189 -4.09 13.17 -25.16
N THR A 190 -4.88 13.51 -24.14
CA THR A 190 -4.52 14.49 -23.10
C THR A 190 -3.46 13.90 -22.15
N TYR A 191 -3.49 12.58 -21.92
CA TYR A 191 -2.48 11.85 -21.14
C TYR A 191 -1.08 11.84 -21.79
N LEU A 192 -0.98 11.87 -23.12
CA LEU A 192 0.34 11.92 -23.78
C LEU A 192 1.16 13.17 -23.41
N LYS A 193 0.51 14.24 -22.94
CA LYS A 193 1.18 15.44 -22.40
C LYS A 193 1.73 15.20 -20.99
N GLU A 194 0.99 14.50 -20.11
CA GLU A 194 1.49 14.03 -18.80
C GLU A 194 2.63 13.01 -18.96
N GLU A 195 2.62 12.24 -20.05
CA GLU A 195 3.69 11.32 -20.45
C GLU A 195 5.06 12.02 -20.59
N ALA A 196 5.13 13.35 -20.75
CA ALA A 196 6.38 14.11 -20.76
C ALA A 196 7.06 14.14 -19.38
N ALA A 197 6.32 14.36 -18.28
CA ALA A 197 6.87 14.25 -16.92
C ALA A 197 7.22 12.81 -16.58
N ILE A 198 6.37 11.89 -17.03
CA ILE A 198 6.65 10.46 -16.90
C ILE A 198 7.93 10.13 -17.69
N LYS A 199 8.17 10.67 -18.89
CA LYS A 199 9.42 10.50 -19.66
C LYS A 199 10.65 11.04 -18.93
N GLU A 200 10.55 12.18 -18.25
CA GLU A 200 11.63 12.75 -17.43
C GLU A 200 11.99 11.85 -16.23
N LEU A 201 10.99 11.26 -15.57
CA LEU A 201 11.17 10.27 -14.49
C LEU A 201 11.61 8.89 -14.99
N LEU A 202 11.14 8.45 -16.15
CA LEU A 202 11.46 7.17 -16.80
C LEU A 202 12.90 7.13 -17.32
N THR A 203 13.53 8.29 -17.61
CA THR A 203 14.98 8.37 -17.87
C THR A 203 15.81 7.84 -16.69
N VAL A 204 15.24 7.81 -15.48
CA VAL A 204 15.90 7.40 -14.23
C VAL A 204 15.51 5.98 -13.80
N THR A 205 14.39 5.43 -14.28
CA THR A 205 13.85 4.17 -13.77
C THR A 205 13.26 3.30 -14.89
N LYS A 206 14.02 2.29 -15.34
CA LYS A 206 13.56 1.28 -16.29
C LYS A 206 13.45 -0.07 -15.60
N ASP A 207 12.21 -0.49 -15.32
CA ASP A 207 11.64 -1.79 -15.69
C ASP A 207 10.28 -1.99 -14.98
N THR A 208 9.19 -2.04 -15.75
CA THR A 208 8.06 -3.00 -15.66
C THR A 208 6.92 -2.62 -16.62
N ARG A 209 6.16 -3.62 -17.12
CA ARG A 209 5.19 -3.54 -18.26
C ARG A 209 3.73 -3.86 -17.86
N PRO A 210 2.67 -3.34 -18.57
CA PRO A 210 1.22 -3.32 -18.19
C PRO A 210 0.10 -4.09 -18.94
N GLY A 211 -1.09 -4.26 -18.28
CA GLY A 211 -2.44 -4.66 -18.82
C GLY A 211 -3.34 -5.60 -17.94
N GLY A 212 -4.72 -5.71 -18.02
CA GLY A 212 -5.93 -4.79 -18.32
C GLY A 212 -7.19 -4.76 -17.32
N SER A 213 -7.87 -3.61 -16.98
CA SER A 213 -9.34 -3.38 -16.64
C SER A 213 -10.11 -3.28 -15.24
N SER A 214 -10.40 -2.06 -14.72
CA SER A 214 -11.50 -1.62 -13.79
C SER A 214 -12.35 -0.49 -14.40
N GLU A 215 -13.54 -0.15 -13.88
CA GLU A 215 -14.51 0.88 -14.37
C GLU A 215 -13.90 2.10 -15.11
N GLY A 216 -14.47 2.44 -16.27
CA GLY A 216 -13.99 3.50 -17.18
C GLY A 216 -14.68 4.86 -16.95
N ALA A 217 -14.08 5.95 -17.42
CA ALA A 217 -14.60 7.31 -17.21
C ALA A 217 -15.98 7.55 -17.83
N GLU A 218 -16.35 6.79 -18.86
CA GLU A 218 -17.67 6.77 -19.49
C GLU A 218 -18.78 6.22 -18.58
N GLU A 219 -18.43 5.49 -17.51
CA GLU A 219 -19.37 4.89 -16.56
C GLU A 219 -19.65 5.80 -15.35
N ILE A 220 -18.92 6.93 -15.22
CA ILE A 220 -19.04 7.87 -14.10
C ILE A 220 -20.13 8.92 -14.39
N PRO A 221 -21.17 9.05 -13.53
CA PRO A 221 -22.15 10.11 -13.66
C PRO A 221 -21.54 11.50 -13.54
N ASP A 222 -22.01 12.43 -14.38
CA ASP A 222 -21.50 13.80 -14.37
C ASP A 222 -21.71 14.48 -13.01
N GLY A 223 -20.64 15.09 -12.49
CA GLY A 223 -20.63 15.77 -11.20
C GLY A 223 -20.52 14.88 -9.96
N ASP A 224 -20.39 13.56 -10.11
CA ASP A 224 -20.25 12.65 -8.97
C ASP A 224 -18.84 12.72 -8.37
N THR A 225 -18.73 13.40 -7.23
CA THR A 225 -17.45 13.64 -6.55
C THR A 225 -16.86 12.41 -5.89
N ARG A 226 -17.61 11.31 -5.75
CA ARG A 226 -17.12 10.05 -5.16
C ARG A 226 -16.08 9.36 -6.03
N PHE A 227 -16.09 9.63 -7.33
CA PHE A 227 -15.13 9.09 -8.31
C PHE A 227 -13.96 10.04 -8.59
N LYS A 228 -13.90 11.19 -7.89
CA LYS A 228 -12.81 12.15 -8.05
C LYS A 228 -11.54 11.60 -7.39
N CYS A 229 -10.52 11.33 -8.20
CA CYS A 229 -9.18 10.95 -7.74
C CYS A 229 -8.10 11.66 -8.58
N ALA A 230 -6.86 11.60 -8.11
CA ALA A 230 -5.67 12.09 -8.81
C ALA A 230 -4.62 10.97 -8.80
N PRO A 231 -4.17 10.46 -9.97
CA PRO A 231 -4.69 10.78 -11.30
C PRO A 231 -6.16 10.33 -11.47
N PRO A 232 -6.98 11.03 -12.29
CA PRO A 232 -8.41 10.73 -12.41
C PRO A 232 -8.67 9.46 -13.24
N ILE A 233 -9.83 8.84 -13.02
CA ILE A 233 -10.31 7.69 -13.81
C ILE A 233 -10.42 8.09 -15.30
N ARG A 234 -9.94 7.23 -16.19
CA ARG A 234 -9.82 7.47 -17.64
C ARG A 234 -10.70 6.53 -18.45
N ASP A 235 -10.77 6.78 -19.76
CA ASP A 235 -11.50 5.96 -20.72
C ASP A 235 -11.04 4.48 -20.75
N ALA A 236 -11.90 3.61 -21.30
CA ALA A 236 -11.59 2.18 -21.46
C ALA A 236 -10.28 1.90 -22.22
N ASP A 237 -9.94 2.71 -23.22
CA ASP A 237 -8.73 2.54 -24.03
C ASP A 237 -7.44 2.77 -23.22
N ASN A 238 -7.46 3.73 -22.29
CA ASN A 238 -6.36 3.97 -21.35
C ASN A 238 -6.28 2.85 -20.30
N LYS A 239 -7.43 2.44 -19.76
CA LYS A 239 -7.60 1.35 -18.79
C LYS A 239 -7.00 0.02 -19.27
N GLU A 240 -7.28 -0.40 -20.51
CA GLU A 240 -6.73 -1.63 -21.10
C GLU A 240 -5.20 -1.61 -21.12
N LYS A 241 -4.61 -0.43 -21.31
CA LYS A 241 -3.15 -0.25 -21.35
C LYS A 241 -2.50 -0.19 -19.96
N LEU A 242 -3.25 0.04 -18.87
CA LEU A 242 -2.69 0.43 -17.56
C LEU A 242 -2.76 -0.61 -16.44
N TRP A 243 -3.34 -1.77 -16.64
CA TRP A 243 -3.69 -2.64 -15.49
C TRP A 243 -2.60 -3.50 -14.88
N THR A 244 -1.34 -3.41 -15.32
CA THR A 244 -0.28 -3.79 -14.38
C THR A 244 0.23 -2.62 -13.55
N ALA A 245 -0.24 -1.40 -13.83
CA ALA A 245 0.15 -0.19 -13.12
C ALA A 245 -0.91 0.26 -12.10
N LEU A 246 -2.12 -0.31 -12.17
CA LEU A 246 -3.24 0.05 -11.30
C LEU A 246 -3.28 -0.78 -10.00
N MET A 247 -3.61 -0.12 -8.88
CA MET A 247 -3.84 -0.73 -7.57
C MET A 247 -5.35 -0.98 -7.40
N PHE A 248 -5.77 -2.24 -7.24
CA PHE A 248 -7.17 -2.61 -6.94
C PHE A 248 -7.29 -3.34 -5.62
N VAL A 249 -8.29 -3.04 -4.82
CA VAL A 249 -8.57 -3.90 -3.65
C VAL A 249 -8.77 -5.38 -4.07
N LEU A 250 -8.27 -6.31 -3.24
CA LEU A 250 -8.23 -7.76 -3.54
C LEU A 250 -9.54 -8.33 -4.11
N PRO A 251 -10.75 -7.96 -3.59
CA PRO A 251 -11.99 -8.48 -4.13
C PRO A 251 -12.20 -8.18 -5.62
N VAL A 252 -11.82 -6.98 -6.05
CA VAL A 252 -11.91 -6.56 -7.45
C VAL A 252 -10.89 -7.33 -8.29
N THR A 253 -9.64 -7.43 -7.83
CA THR A 253 -8.59 -8.15 -8.57
C THR A 253 -8.93 -9.64 -8.74
N TRP A 254 -9.48 -10.31 -7.73
CA TRP A 254 -9.82 -11.72 -7.83
C TRP A 254 -11.12 -11.98 -8.60
N SER A 255 -12.23 -11.36 -8.21
CA SER A 255 -13.53 -11.62 -8.85
C SER A 255 -13.55 -11.28 -10.33
N TYR A 256 -12.81 -10.24 -10.72
CA TYR A 256 -12.67 -9.85 -12.13
C TYR A 256 -11.50 -10.57 -12.79
N GLY A 257 -10.32 -10.56 -12.17
CA GLY A 257 -9.10 -11.11 -12.75
C GLY A 257 -9.19 -12.60 -13.07
N ARG A 258 -9.92 -13.40 -12.27
CA ARG A 258 -10.14 -14.82 -12.55
C ARG A 258 -10.81 -15.07 -13.91
N LYS A 259 -11.69 -14.16 -14.36
CA LYS A 259 -12.35 -14.25 -15.67
C LYS A 259 -11.36 -14.09 -16.82
N TYR A 260 -10.22 -13.44 -16.56
CA TYR A 260 -9.14 -13.19 -17.51
C TYR A 260 -7.91 -14.06 -17.26
N GLY A 261 -8.05 -15.15 -16.49
CA GLY A 261 -6.97 -16.11 -16.25
C GLY A 261 -5.92 -15.66 -15.23
N ILE A 262 -6.19 -14.64 -14.41
CA ILE A 262 -5.30 -14.28 -13.30
C ILE A 262 -5.27 -15.43 -12.29
N SER A 263 -4.07 -15.96 -12.06
CA SER A 263 -3.83 -17.04 -11.10
C SER A 263 -3.67 -16.52 -9.67
N LEU A 264 -3.92 -17.40 -8.68
CA LEU A 264 -3.62 -17.11 -7.27
C LEU A 264 -2.15 -16.76 -7.04
N HIS A 265 -1.22 -17.37 -7.81
CA HIS A 265 0.20 -17.05 -7.73
C HIS A 265 0.50 -15.61 -8.17
N GLN A 266 -0.14 -15.14 -9.25
CA GLN A 266 -0.02 -13.74 -9.67
C GLN A 266 -0.58 -12.78 -8.61
N LEU A 267 -1.71 -13.12 -7.99
CA LEU A 267 -2.25 -12.33 -6.88
C LEU A 267 -1.28 -12.23 -5.70
N VAL A 268 -0.71 -13.36 -5.26
CA VAL A 268 0.30 -13.37 -4.18
C VAL A 268 1.49 -12.49 -4.56
N SER A 269 1.98 -12.60 -5.79
CA SER A 269 3.09 -11.78 -6.28
C SER A 269 2.78 -10.28 -6.24
N TRP A 270 1.59 -9.87 -6.71
CA TRP A 270 1.21 -8.46 -6.82
C TRP A 270 0.80 -7.83 -5.49
N TRP A 271 0.14 -8.59 -4.62
CA TRP A 271 -0.47 -8.08 -3.39
C TRP A 271 0.32 -8.38 -2.13
N SER A 272 1.38 -9.18 -2.21
CA SER A 272 2.22 -9.52 -1.05
C SER A 272 3.70 -9.42 -1.39
N GLU A 273 4.19 -10.16 -2.38
CA GLU A 273 5.64 -10.29 -2.62
C GLU A 273 6.31 -9.02 -3.12
N LYS A 274 5.76 -8.41 -4.19
CA LYS A 274 6.32 -7.18 -4.77
C LYS A 274 6.16 -5.98 -3.82
N PRO A 275 5.01 -5.76 -3.16
CA PRO A 275 4.89 -4.71 -2.17
C PRO A 275 5.83 -4.89 -0.97
N ALA A 276 6.03 -6.13 -0.48
CA ALA A 276 7.01 -6.42 0.57
C ALA A 276 8.41 -5.94 0.14
N LYS A 277 8.84 -6.37 -1.06
CA LYS A 277 10.13 -5.98 -1.64
C LYS A 277 10.25 -4.46 -1.80
N LEU A 278 9.21 -3.78 -2.26
CA LEU A 278 9.19 -2.32 -2.41
C LEU A 278 9.38 -1.61 -1.07
N ALA A 279 8.69 -2.07 -0.03
CA ALA A 279 8.81 -1.54 1.33
C ALA A 279 10.12 -1.96 2.05
N GLY A 280 11.01 -2.69 1.36
CA GLY A 280 12.23 -3.26 1.93
C GLY A 280 11.95 -4.21 3.10
N GLN A 281 10.80 -4.89 3.05
CA GLN A 281 10.42 -5.99 3.94
C GLN A 281 10.64 -7.29 3.18
N ASP A 282 11.44 -8.22 3.70
CA ASP A 282 11.41 -9.56 3.10
C ASP A 282 10.08 -10.23 3.48
N LEU A 283 9.52 -11.08 2.63
CA LEU A 283 8.43 -11.98 3.02
C LEU A 283 8.81 -12.91 4.19
N LYS A 284 10.12 -13.13 4.39
CA LYS A 284 10.70 -13.81 5.55
C LYS A 284 10.93 -12.89 6.74
N ASN A 285 10.92 -11.56 6.54
CA ASN A 285 11.22 -10.49 7.50
C ASN A 285 10.28 -9.28 7.32
N ILE A 286 8.95 -9.46 7.44
CA ILE A 286 8.06 -8.32 7.74
C ILE A 286 8.34 -7.97 9.20
N SER A 287 9.34 -7.10 9.39
CA SER A 287 9.77 -6.56 10.66
C SER A 287 10.35 -5.17 10.40
N ALA A 288 9.52 -4.15 10.55
CA ALA A 288 9.99 -2.82 10.88
C ALA A 288 9.40 -2.42 12.23
N TYR A 289 10.21 -2.65 13.26
CA TYR A 289 10.35 -1.83 14.47
C TYR A 289 9.08 -1.38 15.22
N MET A 290 8.43 -2.34 15.89
CA MET A 290 8.24 -2.29 17.35
C MET A 290 8.30 -3.71 17.90
N GLY A 291 9.31 -4.00 18.71
CA GLY A 291 9.37 -5.24 19.49
C GLY A 291 9.71 -6.49 18.67
N SER A 292 10.75 -7.19 19.09
CA SER A 292 11.19 -8.49 18.60
C SER A 292 10.06 -9.53 18.52
N LYS A 293 9.53 -9.82 17.32
CA LYS A 293 8.84 -11.08 16.96
C LYS A 293 8.57 -11.13 15.43
N LEU A 294 9.06 -12.17 14.73
CA LEU A 294 8.53 -12.48 13.39
C LEU A 294 7.06 -12.92 13.54
N PHE A 295 6.19 -12.54 12.61
CA PHE A 295 4.82 -13.06 12.49
C PHE A 295 4.64 -13.69 11.11
N GLY A 296 4.16 -14.93 11.04
CA GLY A 296 3.67 -15.57 9.82
C GLY A 296 2.21 -15.21 9.65
N LYS A 297 1.95 -14.12 8.92
CA LYS A 297 0.59 -13.63 8.69
C LYS A 297 0.02 -14.26 7.42
N VAL A 298 -1.13 -14.90 7.57
CA VAL A 298 -1.86 -15.54 6.47
C VAL A 298 -3.27 -14.99 6.43
N PHE A 299 -3.83 -14.91 5.22
CA PHE A 299 -5.23 -14.58 4.98
C PHE A 299 -5.93 -15.75 4.29
N MET A 300 -7.23 -15.87 4.51
CA MET A 300 -8.07 -16.93 3.94
C MET A 300 -9.03 -16.36 2.91
N LEU A 301 -8.93 -16.86 1.68
CA LEU A 301 -9.76 -16.47 0.56
C LEU A 301 -10.74 -17.60 0.21
N ASP A 302 -12.04 -17.37 0.36
CA ASP A 302 -13.05 -18.26 -0.23
C ASP A 302 -13.12 -18.00 -1.75
N GLY A 303 -12.77 -19.00 -2.56
CA GLY A 303 -12.80 -18.93 -4.02
C GLY A 303 -14.11 -19.43 -4.66
N SER A 304 -15.03 -19.96 -3.86
CA SER A 304 -16.26 -20.64 -4.31
C SER A 304 -17.46 -19.70 -4.48
N THR A 305 -17.40 -18.50 -3.89
CA THR A 305 -18.47 -17.51 -3.89
C THR A 305 -18.16 -16.36 -4.86
N ASP A 306 -19.20 -15.81 -5.52
CA ASP A 306 -19.10 -14.66 -6.43
C ASP A 306 -18.74 -13.33 -5.69
N GLY A 307 -18.65 -13.36 -4.37
CA GLY A 307 -18.18 -12.27 -3.51
C GLY A 307 -17.20 -12.78 -2.46
N LEU A 308 -16.05 -12.11 -2.31
CA LEU A 308 -15.08 -12.42 -1.26
C LEU A 308 -15.67 -12.12 0.11
N ALA A 309 -15.65 -13.11 1.00
CA ALA A 309 -15.69 -12.88 2.44
C ALA A 309 -14.37 -13.35 3.03
N ALA A 310 -13.71 -12.49 3.82
CA ALA A 310 -12.71 -12.96 4.78
C ALA A 310 -13.38 -14.01 5.67
N VAL A 311 -12.90 -15.25 5.62
CA VAL A 311 -13.51 -16.34 6.40
C VAL A 311 -13.13 -16.15 7.86
N GLY A 312 -14.01 -15.49 8.61
CA GLY A 312 -14.06 -15.50 10.07
C GLY A 312 -13.65 -14.19 10.76
N ASN A 313 -14.46 -13.80 11.74
CA ASN A 313 -14.13 -12.84 12.81
C ASN A 313 -12.89 -13.25 13.66
N ASN A 314 -12.23 -14.37 13.34
CA ASN A 314 -11.07 -14.91 14.04
C ASN A 314 -9.73 -14.67 13.31
N ALA A 315 -9.71 -13.97 12.16
CA ALA A 315 -8.46 -13.38 11.64
C ALA A 315 -7.85 -12.34 12.62
N LEU A 316 -8.65 -11.88 13.60
CA LEU A 316 -8.26 -11.11 14.78
C LEU A 316 -7.46 -11.91 15.83
N GLY A 317 -7.27 -13.22 15.66
CA GLY A 317 -6.99 -14.17 16.74
C GLY A 317 -5.54 -14.68 16.90
N LEU A 318 -4.52 -13.94 16.48
CA LEU A 318 -3.11 -14.24 16.88
C LEU A 318 -2.39 -13.08 17.56
N CYS A 319 -3.12 -12.00 17.88
CA CYS A 319 -2.63 -10.87 18.69
C CYS A 319 -3.34 -10.75 20.05
N SER A 320 -4.01 -11.82 20.53
CA SER A 320 -4.72 -11.81 21.82
C SER A 320 -4.41 -13.05 22.68
N GLN A 321 -3.22 -13.10 23.25
CA GLN A 321 -2.90 -13.82 24.50
C GLN A 321 -1.81 -12.96 25.16
N SER A 322 -2.02 -12.20 26.22
CA SER A 322 -2.83 -12.40 27.43
C SER A 322 -2.94 -11.07 28.16
N TRP A 323 -4.15 -10.56 28.43
CA TRP A 323 -4.38 -9.45 29.36
C TRP A 323 -5.74 -9.65 30.06
N LEU A 324 -5.70 -10.46 31.12
CA LEU A 324 -6.42 -10.19 32.36
C LEU A 324 -5.39 -9.61 33.33
#